data_AF-A0A7K2N971-F1
#
_entry.id   AF-A0A7K2N971-F1
#
_cell.length_a   1.000
_cell.length_b   1.000
_cell.length_c   1.000
_cell.angle_alpha   90.00
_cell.angle_beta   90.00
_cell.angle_gamma   90.00
#
_symmetry.space_group_name_H-M   'P 1'
#
loop_
_entity.id
_entity.type
_entity.pdbx_description
1 polymer ?
#
loop_
_entity_poly.entity_id
_entity_poly.type
_entity_poly.pdbx_seq_one_letter_code
_entity_poly.pdbx_strand_id
1 'polypeptide(L)' 'MSAATPSWIRHGVPAYDPATGMYGTVAGIGEPYTLPGPPDVVYLRPLGGGIEWRADIHQVQPALTPVRGGLR' A
#
# COMPACT_ATOMS: atom_id res chain seq x y z
N MET A 1 5.71 19.58 -8.35
CA MET A 1 4.62 18.74 -8.91
C MET A 1 4.73 17.40 -8.22
N SER A 2 3.71 16.99 -7.44
CA SER A 2 3.69 15.64 -6.87
C SER A 2 3.56 14.63 -8.02
N ALA A 3 4.26 13.51 -7.94
CA ALA A 3 4.20 12.50 -8.98
C ALA A 3 2.79 11.90 -9.05
N ALA A 4 2.36 11.48 -10.23
CA ALA A 4 1.08 10.80 -10.36
C ALA A 4 1.09 9.49 -9.55
N THR A 5 -0.02 9.17 -8.90
CA THR A 5 -0.19 7.90 -8.18
C THR A 5 0.16 6.71 -9.10
N PRO A 6 1.03 5.78 -8.66
CA PRO A 6 1.37 4.62 -9.46
C PRO A 6 0.13 3.81 -9.85
N SER A 7 0.02 3.44 -11.13
CA SER A 7 -1.20 2.81 -11.70
C SER A 7 -1.57 1.47 -11.07
N TRP A 8 -0.64 0.80 -10.39
CA TRP A 8 -0.88 -0.47 -9.73
C TRP A 8 -1.52 -0.32 -8.34
N ILE A 9 -1.47 0.86 -7.73
CA ILE A 9 -2.01 1.13 -6.39
C ILE A 9 -3.53 1.11 -6.44
N ARG A 10 -4.13 0.11 -5.77
CA ARG A 10 -5.57 -0.07 -5.59
C ARG A 10 -5.81 -0.92 -4.35
N HIS A 11 -6.96 -0.73 -3.69
CA HIS A 11 -7.33 -1.52 -2.51
C HIS A 11 -7.20 -3.02 -2.77
N GLY A 12 -6.71 -3.76 -1.78
CA GLY A 12 -6.54 -5.21 -1.87
C GLY A 12 -5.27 -5.69 -2.56
N VAL A 13 -4.47 -4.80 -3.18
CA VAL A 13 -3.21 -5.21 -3.80
C VAL A 13 -2.12 -5.45 -2.75
N PRO A 14 -1.36 -6.55 -2.83
CA PRO A 14 -0.20 -6.75 -2.00
C PRO A 14 0.91 -5.76 -2.36
N ALA A 15 1.53 -5.19 -1.33
CA ALA A 15 2.64 -4.27 -1.46
C ALA A 15 3.75 -4.63 -0.47
N TYR A 16 4.98 -4.34 -0.88
CA TYR A 16 6.17 -4.35 -0.04
C TYR A 16 6.56 -2.91 0.26
N ASP A 17 6.84 -2.61 1.52
CA ASP A 17 7.36 -1.32 1.96
C ASP A 17 8.84 -1.45 2.32
N PRO A 18 9.77 -0.96 1.45
CA PRO A 18 11.20 -1.05 1.70
C PRO A 18 11.67 -0.26 2.93
N ALA A 19 10.92 0.77 3.36
CA ALA A 19 11.32 1.58 4.50
C ALA A 19 11.20 0.81 5.83
N THR A 20 10.26 -0.13 5.90
CA THR A 20 10.02 -0.96 7.08
C THR A 20 10.42 -2.42 6.90
N GLY A 21 10.66 -2.86 5.66
CA GLY A 21 10.93 -4.27 5.33
C GLY A 21 9.69 -5.16 5.45
N MET A 22 8.49 -4.58 5.48
CA MET A 22 7.24 -5.32 5.74
C MET A 22 6.39 -5.50 4.49
N TYR A 23 5.62 -6.58 4.46
CA TYR A 23 4.60 -6.86 3.46
C TYR A 23 3.21 -6.57 4.02
N GLY A 24 2.37 -5.95 3.19
CA GLY A 24 0.98 -5.66 3.54
C GLY A 24 0.06 -5.63 2.33
N THR A 25 -1.19 -5.29 2.58
CA THR A 25 -2.22 -5.10 1.56
C THR A 25 -2.69 -3.65 1.59
N VAL A 26 -2.86 -3.03 0.42
CA VAL A 26 -3.38 -1.66 0.31
C VAL A 26 -4.78 -1.57 0.92
N ALA A 27 -4.91 -0.81 2.00
CA ALA A 27 -6.14 -0.62 2.77
C ALA A 27 -6.71 0.79 2.62
N GLY A 28 -5.86 1.80 2.37
CA GLY A 28 -6.26 3.19 2.13
C GLY A 28 -5.31 3.89 1.16
N ILE A 29 -5.81 4.89 0.43
CA ILE A 29 -5.06 5.65 -0.57
C ILE A 29 -5.34 7.14 -0.33
N GLY A 30 -4.26 7.92 -0.21
CA GLY A 30 -4.32 9.36 0.09
C GLY A 30 -4.56 9.67 1.56
N GLU A 31 -4.30 10.92 1.94
CA GLU A 31 -4.62 11.41 3.27
C GLU A 31 -6.06 11.95 3.32
N PRO A 32 -6.79 11.72 4.43
CA PRO A 32 -8.08 12.36 4.62
C PRO A 32 -7.92 13.88 4.77
N TYR A 33 -8.81 14.65 4.12
CA TYR A 33 -8.90 16.12 4.23
C TYR A 33 -7.74 16.94 3.65
N THR A 34 -6.89 16.38 2.80
CA THR A 34 -5.89 17.15 2.06
C THR A 34 -6.50 17.82 0.81
N LEU A 35 -5.93 18.97 0.45
CA LEU A 35 -6.29 19.75 -0.74
C LEU A 35 -6.21 18.90 -2.01
N PRO A 36 -6.97 19.23 -3.08
CA PRO A 36 -6.98 18.45 -4.31
C PRO A 36 -5.56 18.35 -4.91
N GLY A 37 -5.05 17.12 -4.98
CA GLY A 37 -3.77 16.74 -5.56
C GLY A 37 -3.66 15.22 -5.64
N PRO A 38 -2.72 14.67 -6.45
CA PRO A 38 -2.54 13.23 -6.49
C PRO A 38 -2.07 12.72 -5.11
N PRO A 39 -2.66 11.63 -4.60
CA PRO A 39 -2.23 10.97 -3.37
C PRO A 39 -0.73 10.69 -3.36
N ASP A 40 -0.09 11.00 -2.23
CA ASP A 40 1.32 10.74 -1.92
C ASP A 40 1.49 9.64 -0.85
N VAL A 41 0.38 9.17 -0.27
CA VAL A 41 0.35 8.21 0.84
C VAL A 41 -0.50 7.00 0.50
N VAL A 42 -0.06 5.84 1.00
CA VAL A 42 -0.85 4.61 1.06
C VAL A 42 -0.85 4.07 2.48
N TYR A 43 -1.99 3.54 2.92
CA TYR A 43 -2.10 2.81 4.17
C TYR A 43 -2.07 1.31 3.87
N LEU A 44 -1.11 0.60 4.45
CA LEU A 44 -0.93 -0.83 4.30
C LEU A 44 -1.40 -1.56 5.55
N ARG A 45 -2.13 -2.66 5.36
CA ARG A 45 -2.54 -3.57 6.43
C ARG A 45 -1.63 -4.79 6.48
N PRO A 46 -1.15 -5.25 7.65
CA PRO A 46 -0.29 -6.41 7.74
C PRO A 46 -0.96 -7.70 7.24
N LEU A 47 -0.17 -8.60 6.66
CA LEU A 47 -0.64 -9.93 6.28
C LEU A 47 -1.02 -10.73 7.55
N GLY A 48 -2.30 -11.07 7.68
CA GLY A 48 -2.84 -11.72 8.88
C GLY A 48 -3.64 -10.78 9.80
N GLY A 49 -3.78 -9.50 9.43
CA GLY A 49 -4.50 -8.49 10.21
C GLY A 49 -3.58 -7.74 11.18
N GLY A 50 -4.10 -6.69 11.80
CA GLY A 50 -3.35 -5.81 12.69
C GLY A 50 -3.60 -4.33 12.40
N ILE A 51 -2.75 -3.49 12.98
CA ILE A 51 -2.82 -2.04 12.81
C ILE A 51 -2.19 -1.67 11.45
N GLU A 52 -2.89 -0.83 10.70
CA GLU A 52 -2.39 -0.30 9.44
C GLU A 52 -1.22 0.67 9.67
N TRP A 53 -0.30 0.73 8.72
CA TRP A 53 0.78 1.72 8.73
C TRP A 53 0.76 2.59 7.49
N ARG A 54 1.24 3.82 7.67
CA ARG A 54 1.39 4.82 6.60
C ARG A 54 2.69 4.57 5.86
N ALA A 55 2.66 4.54 4.52
CA ALA A 55 3.82 4.44 3.66
C ALA A 55 3.75 5.45 2.52
N ASP A 56 4.92 5.84 1.99
CA ASP A 56 5.02 6.68 0.79
C ASP A 56 4.56 5.87 -0.44
N ILE A 57 3.55 6.39 -1.15
CA ILE A 57 2.91 5.70 -2.28
C ILE A 57 3.85 5.45 -3.45
N HIS A 58 4.93 6.22 -3.58
CA HIS A 58 5.92 6.12 -4.64
C HIS A 58 7.11 5.23 -4.26
N GLN A 59 7.26 4.90 -2.97
CA GLN A 59 8.35 4.04 -2.48
C GLN A 59 7.93 2.58 -2.29
N VAL A 60 6.64 2.34 -2.01
CA VAL A 60 6.12 0.98 -1.97
C VAL A 60 6.23 0.30 -3.34
N GLN A 61 6.31 -1.03 -3.32
CA GLN A 61 6.48 -1.84 -4.52
C GLN A 61 5.35 -2.88 -4.61
N PRO A 62 4.90 -3.26 -5.83
CA PRO A 62 3.98 -4.37 -5.97
C PRO A 62 4.61 -5.64 -5.40
N ALA A 63 3.88 -6.37 -4.57
CA ALA A 63 4.33 -7.67 -4.08
C ALA A 63 3.51 -8.79 -4.73
N LEU A 64 4.17 -9.93 -4.99
CA LEU A 64 3.51 -11.14 -5.49
C LEU A 64 2.83 -11.95 -4.38
N THR A 65 2.81 -11.46 -3.13
CA THR A 65 2.41 -12.30 -2.00
C THR A 65 0.95 -12.74 -2.13
N PRO A 66 0.68 -14.04 -2.28
CA PRO A 66 -0.68 -14.54 -2.35
C PRO A 66 -1.31 -14.46 -0.97
N VAL A 67 -2.55 -13.98 -0.90
CA VAL A 67 -3.41 -14.22 0.27
C VAL A 67 -3.51 -15.75 0.43
N ARG A 68 -3.21 -16.27 1.63
CA ARG A 68 -3.26 -17.69 2.01
C ARG A 68 -4.37 -18.47 1.27
N GLY A 69 -3.99 -19.36 0.36
CA GLY A 69 -4.96 -20.17 -0.39
C GLY A 69 -4.44 -21.12 -1.48
N GLY A 70 -3.16 -21.50 -1.50
CA GLY A 70 -2.65 -22.53 -2.41
C GLY A 70 -2.17 -23.75 -1.62
N LEU A 71 -2.84 -24.88 -1.81
CA LEU A 71 -2.53 -26.18 -1.21
C LEU A 71 -1.11 -26.68 -1.57
N ARG A 72 -0.55 -27.42 -0.60
CA ARG A 72 0.44 -28.53 -0.68
C ARG A 72 1.26 -28.69 -1.94
#